data_AF-A0A2D6VZK1-F1
#
_entry.id   AF-A0A2D6VZK1-F1
#
_cell.length_a   1.000
_cell.length_b   1.000
_cell.length_c   1.000
_cell.angle_alpha   90.00
_cell.angle_beta   90.00
_cell.angle_gamma   90.00
#
_symmetry.space_group_name_H-M   'P 1'
#
loop_
_entity.id
_entity.type
_entity.pdbx_description
1 polymer ?
#
loop_
_entity_poly.entity_id
_entity_poly.type
_entity_poly.pdbx_seq_one_letter_code
_entity_poly.pdbx_strand_id
1 'polypeptide(L)'
;DFNDGRRYIIMSTHASHYDIPVSFVSLPGSIRMLAKKELFSIPLLGQAMRAAEFPSIDRSRRNRAVKDLEKARQMMESGIVLWAAPEGTRSPDGQLLPFKKGCFHLALDTQAVIVPVAIRGIHRVLPARTWQINLGQPVDVRVGTPIDTAGKSKDDIAEIMAGVRKNLEELLGNGEAE
;
A
#
# COMPACT_ATOMS: atom_id res chain seq x y z
N ASP A 1 1.12 -3.82 -16.96
CA ASP A 1 0.23 -4.86 -16.42
C ASP A 1 1.01 -5.65 -15.37
N PHE A 2 0.34 -6.15 -14.33
CA PHE A 2 0.94 -6.88 -13.20
C PHE A 2 0.88 -8.41 -13.37
N ASN A 3 0.44 -8.89 -14.54
CA ASN A 3 0.24 -10.31 -14.86
C ASN A 3 1.48 -11.00 -15.47
N ASP A 4 2.69 -10.73 -14.94
CA ASP A 4 3.94 -11.32 -15.45
C ASP A 4 4.54 -12.39 -14.52
N GLY A 5 3.75 -12.87 -13.56
CA GLY A 5 4.18 -13.85 -12.55
C GLY A 5 5.10 -13.27 -11.47
N ARG A 6 5.47 -11.98 -11.54
CA ARG A 6 6.15 -11.31 -10.44
C ARG A 6 5.15 -10.84 -9.40
N ARG A 7 5.65 -10.62 -8.18
CA ARG A 7 4.88 -10.20 -7.03
C ARG A 7 5.02 -8.70 -6.88
N TYR A 8 3.91 -7.97 -6.76
CA TYR A 8 3.92 -6.51 -6.67
C TYR A 8 3.25 -6.00 -5.41
N ILE A 9 3.88 -4.99 -4.79
CA ILE A 9 3.30 -4.21 -3.71
C ILE A 9 3.36 -2.73 -4.05
N ILE A 10 2.19 -2.11 -4.19
CA ILE A 10 2.04 -0.67 -4.26
C ILE A 10 2.27 -0.10 -2.86
N MET A 11 3.25 0.79 -2.73
CA MET A 11 3.44 1.58 -1.52
C MET A 11 3.03 3.02 -1.82
N SER A 12 1.84 3.39 -1.35
CA SER A 12 1.20 4.67 -1.65
C SER A 12 1.32 5.65 -0.49
N THR A 13 1.40 6.95 -0.78
CA THR A 13 1.07 8.00 0.21
C THR A 13 -0.35 7.78 0.73
N HIS A 14 -0.59 8.15 1.99
CA HIS A 14 -1.91 7.98 2.59
C HIS A 14 -2.41 9.26 3.23
N ALA A 15 -3.44 9.89 2.64
CA ALA A 15 -4.01 11.13 3.16
C ALA A 15 -5.54 11.15 3.16
N SER A 16 -6.20 10.16 2.54
CA SER A 16 -7.65 10.04 2.52
C SER A 16 -8.14 8.60 2.57
N HIS A 17 -9.42 8.39 2.85
CA HIS A 17 -10.04 7.09 2.55
C HIS A 17 -10.21 6.87 1.04
N TYR A 18 -10.20 7.94 0.24
CA TYR A 18 -10.31 7.88 -1.21
C TYR A 18 -9.03 7.43 -1.92
N ASP A 19 -7.90 7.30 -1.23
CA ASP A 19 -6.64 6.78 -1.80
C ASP A 19 -6.83 5.41 -2.46
N ILE A 20 -7.68 4.58 -1.86
CA ILE A 20 -7.98 3.22 -2.33
C ILE A 20 -8.88 3.24 -3.59
N PRO A 21 -10.09 3.87 -3.56
CA PRO A 21 -10.90 4.03 -4.76
C PRO A 21 -10.12 4.65 -5.94
N VAL A 22 -9.31 5.67 -5.66
CA VAL A 22 -8.47 6.32 -6.68
C VAL A 22 -7.44 5.33 -7.24
N SER A 23 -6.81 4.52 -6.39
CA SER A 23 -5.90 3.48 -6.85
C SER A 23 -6.59 2.45 -7.75
N PHE A 24 -7.84 2.04 -7.46
CA PHE A 24 -8.59 1.09 -8.29
C PHE A 24 -8.92 1.60 -9.69
N VAL A 25 -9.17 2.90 -9.84
CA VAL A 25 -9.52 3.49 -11.15
C VAL A 25 -8.28 3.94 -11.93
N SER A 26 -7.19 4.25 -11.24
CA SER A 26 -5.99 4.85 -11.87
C SER A 26 -4.88 3.85 -12.14
N LEU A 27 -4.85 2.70 -11.47
CA LEU A 27 -3.79 1.71 -11.60
C LEU A 27 -4.33 0.39 -12.16
N PRO A 28 -3.56 -0.32 -13.00
CA PRO A 28 -3.99 -1.60 -13.54
C PRO A 28 -3.95 -2.70 -12.46
N GLY A 29 -4.56 -3.85 -12.76
CA GLY A 29 -4.44 -5.07 -11.96
C GLY A 29 -5.44 -5.18 -10.81
N SER A 30 -5.38 -6.32 -10.12
CA SER A 30 -6.34 -6.68 -9.08
C SER A 30 -5.83 -6.28 -7.69
N ILE A 31 -6.05 -5.02 -7.32
CA ILE A 31 -5.48 -4.42 -6.10
C ILE A 31 -6.24 -4.88 -4.85
N ARG A 32 -5.51 -5.29 -3.81
CA ARG A 32 -6.06 -5.65 -2.48
C ARG A 32 -5.27 -4.93 -1.39
N MET A 33 -5.92 -4.21 -0.48
CA MET A 33 -5.19 -3.53 0.60
C MET A 33 -4.65 -4.52 1.65
N LEU A 34 -3.49 -4.21 2.20
CA LEU A 34 -3.09 -4.76 3.48
C LEU A 34 -3.92 -4.12 4.58
N ALA A 35 -4.93 -4.85 5.01
CA ALA A 35 -5.76 -4.40 6.10
C ALA A 35 -5.21 -4.86 7.44
N LYS A 36 -5.35 -3.97 8.43
CA LYS A 36 -5.18 -4.28 9.84
C LYS A 36 -6.01 -5.52 10.20
N LYS A 37 -5.42 -6.47 10.92
CA LYS A 37 -6.09 -7.71 11.36
C LYS A 37 -7.39 -7.40 12.12
N GLU A 38 -7.41 -6.28 12.82
CA GLU A 38 -8.54 -5.74 13.58
C GLU A 38 -9.73 -5.33 12.68
N LEU A 39 -9.50 -5.02 11.40
CA LEU A 39 -10.60 -4.75 10.45
C LEU A 39 -11.34 -6.03 10.04
N PHE A 40 -10.66 -7.18 10.07
CA PHE A 40 -11.31 -8.48 9.82
C PHE A 40 -12.24 -8.94 10.95
N SER A 41 -12.15 -8.31 12.13
CA SER A 41 -13.09 -8.52 13.25
C SER A 41 -14.37 -7.70 13.15
N ILE A 42 -14.47 -6.73 12.23
CA ILE A 42 -15.70 -5.93 12.06
C ILE A 42 -16.75 -6.78 11.32
N PRO A 43 -17.97 -6.99 11.86
CA PRO A 43 -19.05 -7.69 11.16
C PRO A 43 -19.37 -7.02 9.83
N LEU A 44 -19.74 -7.80 8.79
CA LEU A 44 -19.92 -7.37 7.39
C LEU A 44 -18.62 -6.95 6.68
N LEU A 45 -17.88 -5.96 7.18
CA LEU A 45 -16.63 -5.48 6.57
C LEU A 45 -15.56 -6.58 6.55
N GLY A 46 -15.37 -7.27 7.67
CA GLY A 46 -14.44 -8.39 7.76
C GLY A 46 -14.86 -9.60 6.92
N GLN A 47 -16.17 -9.81 6.67
CA GLN A 47 -16.65 -10.84 5.75
C GLN A 47 -16.39 -10.46 4.29
N ALA A 48 -16.68 -9.22 3.90
CA ALA A 48 -16.39 -8.69 2.57
C ALA A 48 -14.88 -8.74 2.26
N MET A 49 -14.04 -8.37 3.22
CA MET A 49 -12.59 -8.44 3.08
C MET A 49 -12.06 -9.87 3.00
N ARG A 50 -12.65 -10.83 3.74
CA ARG A 50 -12.33 -12.26 3.58
C ARG A 50 -12.76 -12.78 2.20
N ALA A 51 -13.93 -12.38 1.73
CA ALA A 51 -14.46 -12.77 0.41
C ALA A 51 -13.65 -12.17 -0.75
N ALA A 52 -13.13 -10.96 -0.58
CA ALA A 52 -12.23 -10.31 -1.53
C ALA A 52 -10.74 -10.68 -1.34
N GLU A 53 -10.47 -11.73 -0.56
CA GLU A 53 -9.14 -12.30 -0.33
C GLU A 53 -8.11 -11.30 0.24
N PHE A 54 -8.51 -10.37 1.10
CA PHE A 54 -7.54 -9.47 1.72
C PHE A 54 -6.60 -10.25 2.65
N PRO A 55 -5.26 -10.12 2.52
CA PRO A 55 -4.33 -10.81 3.38
C PRO A 55 -4.27 -10.18 4.78
N SER A 56 -4.37 -11.01 5.82
CA SER A 56 -4.12 -10.64 7.23
C SER A 56 -2.98 -11.51 7.75
N ILE A 57 -1.79 -10.94 7.93
CA ILE A 57 -0.62 -11.69 8.37
C ILE A 57 -0.47 -11.60 9.88
N ASP A 58 -0.66 -12.72 10.58
CA ASP A 58 -0.44 -12.81 12.03
C ASP A 58 0.98 -13.29 12.33
N ARG A 59 1.91 -12.33 12.44
CA ARG A 59 3.34 -12.60 12.72
C ARG A 59 3.62 -13.11 14.15
N SER A 60 2.61 -13.16 15.04
CA SER A 60 2.80 -13.62 16.43
C SER A 60 2.98 -15.15 16.56
N ARG A 61 2.56 -15.93 15.55
CA ARG A 61 2.71 -17.39 15.55
C ARG A 61 3.51 -17.87 14.35
N ARG A 62 4.76 -18.24 14.60
CA ARG A 62 5.79 -18.60 13.59
C ARG A 62 5.28 -19.59 12.53
N ASN A 63 4.57 -20.65 12.92
CA ASN A 63 4.05 -21.65 11.97
C ASN A 63 2.88 -21.16 11.11
N ARG A 64 2.07 -20.20 11.60
CA ARG A 64 1.00 -19.58 10.80
C ARG A 64 1.57 -18.54 9.85
N ALA A 65 2.57 -17.77 10.31
CA ALA A 65 3.23 -16.77 9.50
C ALA A 65 3.85 -17.32 8.20
N VAL A 66 4.43 -18.52 8.22
CA VAL A 66 4.99 -19.16 7.01
C VAL A 66 3.88 -19.51 6.00
N LYS A 67 2.78 -20.12 6.46
CA LYS A 67 1.64 -20.46 5.58
C LYS A 67 0.96 -19.23 5.03
N ASP A 68 0.76 -18.21 5.86
CA ASP A 68 0.14 -16.94 5.46
C ASP A 68 0.99 -16.21 4.42
N LEU A 69 2.32 -16.24 4.58
CA LEU A 69 3.27 -15.66 3.63
C LEU A 69 3.27 -16.40 2.30
N GLU A 70 3.25 -17.73 2.32
CA GLU A 70 3.20 -18.54 1.10
C GLU A 70 1.90 -18.30 0.32
N LYS A 71 0.77 -18.25 1.03
CA LYS A 71 -0.51 -17.88 0.42
C LYS A 71 -0.46 -16.49 -0.20
N ALA A 72 0.15 -15.51 0.48
CA ALA A 72 0.31 -14.17 -0.06
C ALA A 72 1.17 -14.16 -1.34
N ARG A 73 2.25 -14.95 -1.40
CA ARG A 73 3.06 -15.09 -2.63
C ARG A 73 2.25 -15.66 -3.79
N GLN A 74 1.56 -16.77 -3.59
CA GLN A 74 0.75 -17.42 -4.63
C GLN A 74 -0.35 -16.50 -5.16
N MET A 75 -1.00 -15.76 -4.25
CA MET A 75 -1.95 -14.72 -4.62
C MET A 75 -1.28 -13.65 -5.50
N MET A 76 -0.14 -13.12 -5.07
CA MET A 76 0.55 -12.08 -5.83
C MET A 76 1.00 -12.57 -7.22
N GLU A 77 1.47 -13.81 -7.31
CA GLU A 77 1.86 -14.47 -8.56
C GLU A 77 0.68 -14.70 -9.50
N SER A 78 -0.57 -14.77 -9.00
CA SER A 78 -1.79 -14.88 -9.82
C SER A 78 -2.30 -13.53 -10.35
N GLY A 79 -1.55 -12.44 -10.18
CA GLY A 79 -1.91 -11.10 -10.66
C GLY A 79 -2.53 -10.19 -9.60
N ILE A 80 -2.53 -10.62 -8.32
CA ILE A 80 -2.98 -9.80 -7.20
C ILE A 80 -1.89 -8.80 -6.82
N VAL A 81 -2.25 -7.53 -6.71
CA VAL A 81 -1.32 -6.48 -6.30
C VAL A 81 -1.67 -6.05 -4.89
N LEU A 82 -0.71 -6.09 -3.98
CA LEU A 82 -0.96 -5.60 -2.63
C LEU A 82 -0.84 -4.08 -2.59
N TRP A 83 -1.73 -3.41 -1.87
CA TRP A 83 -1.65 -1.98 -1.61
C TRP A 83 -1.33 -1.73 -0.14
N ALA A 84 -0.36 -0.85 0.11
CA ALA A 84 0.10 -0.53 1.45
C ALA A 84 0.39 0.96 1.60
N ALA A 85 0.07 1.50 2.78
CA ALA A 85 0.53 2.81 3.21
C ALA A 85 1.71 2.61 4.18
N PRO A 86 2.95 2.97 3.83
CA PRO A 86 4.11 2.79 4.71
C PRO A 86 4.00 3.62 6.00
N GLU A 87 3.26 4.72 5.98
CA GLU A 87 2.94 5.60 7.12
C GLU A 87 2.02 4.91 8.15
N GLY A 88 1.13 4.03 7.67
CA GLY A 88 0.16 3.29 8.48
C GLY A 88 -0.95 4.13 9.13
N THR A 89 -1.06 5.40 8.77
CA THR A 89 -2.16 6.33 9.12
C THR A 89 -2.26 7.40 8.05
N ARG A 90 -3.42 8.06 7.95
CA ARG A 90 -3.62 9.18 7.04
C ARG A 90 -2.90 10.43 7.54
N SER A 91 -2.21 11.10 6.63
CA SER A 91 -1.70 12.45 6.78
C SER A 91 -2.85 13.46 6.88
N PRO A 92 -2.81 14.41 7.82
CA PRO A 92 -3.83 15.45 7.96
C PRO A 92 -3.74 16.53 6.87
N ASP A 93 -2.56 16.75 6.30
CA ASP A 93 -2.23 17.86 5.40
C ASP A 93 -1.64 17.38 4.06
N GLY A 94 -1.66 16.07 3.81
CA GLY A 94 -1.12 15.48 2.58
C GLY A 94 0.40 15.33 2.56
N GLN A 95 1.11 15.75 3.62
CA GLN A 95 2.55 15.57 3.74
C GLN A 95 2.90 14.14 4.16
N LEU A 96 4.09 13.68 3.77
CA LEU A 96 4.55 12.33 4.05
C LEU A 96 4.92 12.16 5.54
N LEU A 97 4.28 11.21 6.22
CA LEU A 97 4.56 10.88 7.61
C LEU A 97 5.74 9.88 7.75
N PRO A 98 6.27 9.68 8.97
CA PRO A 98 7.30 8.67 9.21
C PRO A 98 6.83 7.25 8.85
N PHE A 99 7.70 6.51 8.16
CA PHE A 99 7.40 5.15 7.72
C PHE A 99 7.55 4.10 8.83
N LYS A 100 6.73 3.06 8.73
CA LYS A 100 6.80 1.84 9.53
C LYS A 100 7.39 0.71 8.71
N LYS A 101 8.18 -0.16 9.35
CA LYS A 101 8.89 -1.27 8.70
C LYS A 101 7.99 -2.40 8.18
N GLY A 102 6.73 -2.47 8.60
CA GLY A 102 5.87 -3.64 8.40
C GLY A 102 5.64 -4.03 6.93
N CYS A 103 5.37 -3.05 6.06
CA CYS A 103 5.17 -3.29 4.63
C CYS A 103 6.48 -3.63 3.90
N PHE A 104 7.62 -3.07 4.33
CA PHE A 104 8.95 -3.39 3.79
C PHE A 104 9.38 -4.81 4.15
N HIS A 105 9.12 -5.25 5.38
CA HIS A 105 9.29 -6.65 5.73
C HIS A 105 8.43 -7.55 4.85
N LEU A 106 7.16 -7.20 4.61
CA LEU A 106 6.32 -7.99 3.72
C LEU A 106 6.88 -8.05 2.30
N ALA A 107 7.34 -6.91 1.75
CA ALA A 107 7.94 -6.86 0.43
C ALA A 107 9.15 -7.80 0.34
N LEU A 108 10.06 -7.77 1.32
CA LEU A 108 11.21 -8.69 1.36
C LEU A 108 10.82 -10.14 1.58
N ASP A 109 9.92 -10.39 2.54
CA ASP A 109 9.45 -11.73 2.87
C ASP A 109 8.76 -12.36 1.64
N THR A 110 8.07 -11.57 0.82
CA THR A 110 7.44 -12.01 -0.44
C THR A 110 8.35 -11.88 -1.66
N GLN A 111 9.54 -11.28 -1.54
CA GLN A 111 10.40 -10.89 -2.66
C GLN A 111 9.59 -10.19 -3.77
N ALA A 112 8.83 -9.18 -3.36
CA ALA A 112 7.96 -8.40 -4.23
C ALA A 112 8.65 -7.14 -4.72
N VAL A 113 8.33 -6.74 -5.95
CA VAL A 113 8.69 -5.44 -6.50
C VAL A 113 7.81 -4.38 -5.84
N ILE A 114 8.44 -3.39 -5.23
CA ILE A 114 7.77 -2.25 -4.63
C ILE A 114 7.48 -1.22 -5.73
N VAL A 115 6.24 -0.77 -5.85
CA VAL A 115 5.82 0.29 -6.77
C VAL A 115 5.42 1.52 -5.95
N PRO A 116 6.27 2.57 -5.88
CA PRO A 116 5.92 3.80 -5.19
C PRO A 116 4.79 4.54 -5.93
N VAL A 117 3.79 5.03 -5.20
CA VAL A 117 2.69 5.83 -5.76
C VAL A 117 2.43 7.05 -4.86
N ALA A 118 2.41 8.25 -5.44
CA ALA A 118 1.96 9.44 -4.73
C ALA A 118 0.59 9.88 -5.26
N ILE A 119 -0.32 10.19 -4.34
CA ILE A 119 -1.64 10.73 -4.65
C ILE A 119 -1.71 12.16 -4.09
N ARG A 120 -1.74 13.15 -4.98
CA ARG A 120 -1.71 14.58 -4.66
C ARG A 120 -3.13 15.14 -4.57
N GLY A 121 -3.35 16.16 -3.74
CA GLY A 121 -4.64 16.84 -3.57
C GLY A 121 -5.76 16.04 -2.88
N ILE A 122 -5.62 14.72 -2.75
CA ILE A 122 -6.66 13.82 -2.22
C ILE A 122 -7.08 14.11 -0.78
N HIS A 123 -6.19 14.71 0.02
CA HIS A 123 -6.46 15.15 1.39
C HIS A 123 -7.56 16.22 1.44
N ARG A 124 -7.82 16.94 0.34
CA ARG A 124 -8.91 17.91 0.22
C ARG A 124 -10.27 17.27 -0.05
N VAL A 125 -10.29 16.13 -0.76
CA VAL A 125 -11.54 15.39 -1.09
C VAL A 125 -12.23 14.88 0.17
N LEU A 126 -11.47 14.24 1.06
CA LEU A 126 -11.94 13.82 2.37
C LEU A 126 -10.77 13.88 3.36
N PRO A 127 -10.63 14.99 4.10
CA PRO A 127 -9.56 15.19 5.07
C PRO A 127 -9.57 14.13 6.17
N ALA A 128 -8.38 13.77 6.65
CA ALA A 128 -8.23 12.79 7.71
C ALA A 128 -9.05 13.17 8.95
N ARG A 129 -9.70 12.16 9.57
CA ARG A 129 -10.52 12.31 10.79
C ARG A 129 -11.77 13.19 10.62
N THR A 130 -12.19 13.46 9.39
CA THR A 130 -13.44 14.16 9.09
C THR A 130 -14.40 13.26 8.32
N TRP A 131 -15.65 13.71 8.20
CA TRP A 131 -16.68 13.13 7.33
C TRP A 131 -17.07 14.09 6.19
N GLN A 132 -16.34 15.20 6.04
CA GLN A 132 -16.67 16.26 5.09
C GLN A 132 -16.10 15.90 3.72
N ILE A 133 -16.99 15.49 2.82
CA ILE A 133 -16.64 15.18 1.44
C ILE A 133 -16.71 16.47 0.63
N ASN A 134 -15.58 16.89 0.07
CA ASN A 134 -15.49 18.04 -0.82
C ASN A 134 -15.30 17.53 -2.26
N LEU A 135 -16.38 17.57 -3.04
CA LEU A 135 -16.34 17.13 -4.44
C LEU A 135 -15.67 18.17 -5.34
N GLY A 136 -15.21 17.73 -6.51
CA GLY A 136 -14.59 18.61 -7.52
C GLY A 136 -13.17 19.07 -7.21
N GLN A 137 -12.50 18.47 -6.22
CA GLN A 137 -11.09 18.76 -5.95
C GLN A 137 -10.19 18.05 -6.97
N PRO A 138 -9.11 18.72 -7.43
CA PRO A 138 -8.14 18.09 -8.32
C PRO A 138 -7.35 17.01 -7.58
N VAL A 139 -7.08 15.90 -8.27
CA VAL A 139 -6.34 14.75 -7.73
C VAL A 139 -5.41 14.20 -8.82
N ASP A 140 -4.13 14.11 -8.51
CA ASP A 140 -3.13 13.48 -9.39
C ASP A 140 -2.66 12.17 -8.79
N VAL A 141 -2.50 11.15 -9.64
CA VAL A 141 -1.81 9.91 -9.29
C VAL A 141 -0.50 9.85 -10.06
N ARG A 142 0.62 9.81 -9.33
CA ARG A 142 1.96 9.71 -9.91
C ARG A 142 2.59 8.38 -9.49
N VAL A 143 3.07 7.63 -10.47
CA VAL A 143 3.68 6.31 -10.28
C VAL A 143 5.19 6.42 -10.42
N GLY A 144 5.90 5.87 -9.46
CA GLY A 144 7.35 5.90 -9.34
C GLY A 144 8.07 4.77 -10.04
N THR A 145 9.40 4.83 -9.94
CA THR A 145 10.28 3.76 -10.41
C THR A 145 10.14 2.54 -9.51
N PRO A 146 9.85 1.35 -10.06
CA PRO A 146 9.77 0.12 -9.27
C PRO A 146 11.11 -0.23 -8.60
N ILE A 147 11.06 -0.71 -7.36
CA ILE A 147 12.22 -1.13 -6.56
C ILE A 147 12.12 -2.63 -6.33
N ASP A 148 13.06 -3.39 -6.90
CA ASP A 148 13.10 -4.84 -6.73
C ASP A 148 13.71 -5.20 -5.36
N THR A 149 13.06 -6.14 -4.67
CA THR A 149 13.54 -6.69 -3.40
C THR A 149 14.11 -8.11 -3.54
N ALA A 150 14.16 -8.66 -4.76
CA ALA A 150 14.79 -9.94 -5.04
C ALA A 150 16.25 -9.94 -4.58
N GLY A 151 16.63 -10.98 -3.82
CA GLY A 151 17.98 -11.13 -3.26
C GLY A 151 18.33 -10.17 -2.11
N LYS A 152 17.44 -9.23 -1.75
CA LYS A 152 17.63 -8.34 -0.59
C LYS A 152 17.28 -9.06 0.71
N SER A 153 17.92 -8.61 1.78
CA SER A 153 17.81 -9.15 3.14
C SER A 153 17.20 -8.13 4.10
N LYS A 154 17.04 -8.51 5.37
CA LYS A 154 16.53 -7.61 6.41
C LYS A 154 17.47 -6.44 6.71
N ASP A 155 18.76 -6.61 6.42
CA ASP A 155 19.76 -5.57 6.65
C ASP A 155 19.61 -4.41 5.64
N ASP A 156 19.03 -4.69 4.48
CA ASP A 156 18.77 -3.71 3.42
C ASP A 156 17.51 -2.86 3.67
N ILE A 157 16.72 -3.15 4.71
CA ILE A 157 15.43 -2.46 4.95
C ILE A 157 15.60 -0.96 5.06
N ALA A 158 16.64 -0.49 5.76
CA ALA A 158 16.86 0.95 5.93
C ALA A 158 17.11 1.64 4.59
N GLU A 159 17.91 1.03 3.71
CA GLU A 159 18.20 1.53 2.36
C GLU A 159 16.94 1.53 1.50
N ILE A 160 16.19 0.42 1.47
CA ILE A 160 14.94 0.30 0.71
C ILE A 160 13.92 1.35 1.18
N MET A 161 13.78 1.52 2.50
CA MET A 161 12.89 2.53 3.08
C MET A 161 13.27 3.95 2.65
N ALA A 162 14.57 4.27 2.68
CA ALA A 162 15.06 5.56 2.23
C ALA A 162 14.82 5.78 0.73
N GLY A 163 15.06 4.75 -0.10
CA GLY A 163 14.80 4.79 -1.54
C GLY A 163 13.32 5.01 -1.88
N VAL A 164 12.42 4.26 -1.25
CA VAL A 164 10.97 4.44 -1.41
C VAL A 164 10.54 5.82 -0.93
N ARG A 165 11.06 6.29 0.20
CA ARG A 165 10.74 7.62 0.74
C ARG A 165 11.15 8.72 -0.23
N LYS A 166 12.38 8.70 -0.71
CA LYS A 166 12.89 9.66 -1.69
C LYS A 166 12.01 9.68 -2.94
N ASN A 167 11.66 8.51 -3.46
CA ASN A 167 10.82 8.43 -4.65
C ASN A 167 9.41 9.02 -4.40
N LEU A 168 8.80 8.71 -3.25
CA LEU A 168 7.51 9.29 -2.88
C LEU A 168 7.58 10.80 -2.67
N GLU A 169 8.65 11.34 -2.09
CA GLU A 169 8.86 12.78 -1.93
C GLU A 169 8.97 13.48 -3.29
N GLU A 170 9.73 12.91 -4.23
CA GLU A 170 9.87 13.42 -5.60
C GLU A 170 8.52 13.43 -6.35
N LEU A 171 7.73 12.36 -6.22
CA LEU A 171 6.41 12.27 -6.85
C LEU A 171 5.38 13.22 -6.21
N LEU A 172 5.41 13.35 -4.88
CA LEU A 172 4.45 14.16 -4.12
C LEU A 172 4.68 15.66 -4.35
N GLY A 173 5.94 16.09 -4.44
CA GLY A 173 6.29 17.51 -4.57
C GLY A 173 5.74 18.33 -3.41
N ASN A 174 4.92 19.34 -3.71
CA ASN A 174 4.22 20.15 -2.69
C ASN A 174 2.96 19.49 -2.11
N GLY A 175 2.57 18.30 -2.58
CA GLY A 175 1.37 17.57 -2.15
C GLY A 175 0.05 18.05 -2.77
N GLU A 176 0.09 19.12 -3.57
CA GLU A 176 -1.07 19.68 -4.27
C GLU A 176 -1.18 19.13 -5.68
N ALA A 177 -2.39 18.85 -6.14
CA ALA A 177 -2.60 18.49 -7.55
C ALA A 177 -2.40 19.72 -8.44
N GLU A 178 -1.88 19.51 -9.65
CA GLU A 178 -1.68 20.56 -10.66
C GLU A 178 -2.94 20.81 -11.50
#